data_AF-A0A4R4LIZ8-F1
#
_entry.id   AF-A0A4R4LIZ8-F1
#
_cell.length_a   1.000
_cell.length_b   1.000
_cell.length_c   1.000
_cell.angle_alpha   90.00
_cell.angle_beta   90.00
_cell.angle_gamma   90.00
#
_symmetry.space_group_name_H-M   'P 1'
#
loop_
_entity.id
_entity.type
_entity.pdbx_description
1 polymer ?
#
loop_
_entity_poly.entity_id
_entity_poly.type
_entity_poly.pdbx_seq_one_letter_code
_entity_poly.pdbx_strand_id
1 'polypeptide(L)'
;MDDVSSLRSSATAFAEQHAMTVVPAVPLHDLGPEVQLDAEVIDLPGFLALAQRMGAPALYLEVDPFDPDPDLVADPPRHLLARRGQLHGIEMAFVAGGVVHFWEHTASWYAEWEYLLAASRAASRGGDIDDDDDRPRWLSESESEELAEPAVQALLAMPEFRAEKPGGGRYRFAQQNLPADIDERVTRTAVRLACDRADELTRQRYADIDDHYEQLAAGLLTDPAYQRAGSAAARKQVAERYLTTWADGWAPPTVAREELYARAQRLAKTAARPPALY
;
A
#
# COMPACT_ATOMS: atom_id res chain seq x y z
N MET A 1 -1.64 -34.16 -5.80
CA MET A 1 -2.98 -34.26 -5.16
C MET A 1 -3.80 -33.15 -5.77
N ASP A 2 -4.61 -33.44 -6.79
CA ASP A 2 -5.07 -32.38 -7.72
C ASP A 2 -6.43 -31.77 -7.35
N ASP A 3 -7.05 -32.27 -6.29
CA ASP A 3 -8.34 -31.81 -5.81
C ASP A 3 -8.18 -30.78 -4.68
N VAL A 4 -8.05 -29.52 -5.08
CA VAL A 4 -8.01 -28.36 -4.18
C VAL A 4 -9.28 -28.22 -3.35
N SER A 5 -10.44 -28.66 -3.87
CA SER A 5 -11.70 -28.62 -3.13
C SER A 5 -11.69 -29.61 -1.96
N SER A 6 -11.09 -30.79 -2.17
CA SER A 6 -10.85 -31.75 -1.08
C SER A 6 -9.87 -31.17 -0.04
N LEU A 7 -8.79 -30.52 -0.46
CA LEU A 7 -7.81 -29.90 0.46
C LEU A 7 -8.48 -28.85 1.35
N ARG A 8 -9.24 -27.92 0.75
CA ARG A 8 -10.03 -26.92 1.48
C ARG A 8 -10.97 -27.55 2.50
N SER A 9 -11.67 -28.61 2.09
CA SER A 9 -12.63 -29.31 2.96
C SER A 9 -11.93 -30.00 4.12
N SER A 10 -10.78 -30.65 3.87
CA SER A 10 -9.95 -31.26 4.92
C SER A 10 -9.41 -30.23 5.91
N ALA A 11 -8.93 -29.08 5.45
CA ALA A 11 -8.42 -28.01 6.30
C ALA A 11 -9.53 -27.41 7.19
N THR A 12 -10.70 -27.17 6.62
CA THR A 12 -11.87 -26.65 7.36
C THR A 12 -12.33 -27.65 8.42
N ALA A 13 -12.46 -28.93 8.06
CA ALA A 13 -12.84 -29.99 9.01
C ALA A 13 -11.80 -30.15 10.14
N PHE A 14 -10.51 -30.03 9.84
CA PHE A 14 -9.45 -30.07 10.84
C PHE A 14 -9.54 -28.89 11.81
N ALA A 15 -9.76 -27.68 11.29
CA ALA A 15 -9.90 -26.48 12.12
C ALA A 15 -11.10 -26.59 13.06
N GLU A 16 -12.25 -27.08 12.57
CA GLU A 16 -13.43 -27.37 13.39
C GLU A 16 -13.13 -28.39 14.49
N GLN A 17 -12.46 -29.50 14.15
CA GLN A 17 -12.11 -30.56 15.10
C GLN A 17 -11.19 -30.06 16.24
N HIS A 18 -10.35 -29.07 15.96
CA HIS A 18 -9.35 -28.56 16.90
C HIS A 18 -9.69 -27.17 17.45
N ALA A 19 -10.92 -26.70 17.26
CA ALA A 19 -11.40 -25.39 17.71
C ALA A 19 -10.52 -24.21 17.23
N MET A 20 -9.93 -24.34 16.04
CA MET A 20 -9.20 -23.26 15.38
C MET A 20 -10.18 -22.38 14.61
N THR A 21 -9.96 -21.06 14.63
CA THR A 21 -10.76 -20.13 13.83
C THR A 21 -10.28 -20.12 12.39
N VAL A 22 -11.16 -20.41 11.43
CA VAL A 22 -10.84 -20.23 10.00
C VAL A 22 -11.06 -18.77 9.62
N VAL A 23 -10.01 -18.13 9.10
CA VAL A 23 -10.05 -16.76 8.58
C VAL A 23 -9.96 -16.83 7.05
N PRO A 24 -10.96 -16.32 6.30
CA PRO A 24 -11.02 -16.45 4.84
C PRO A 24 -10.16 -15.39 4.12
N ALA A 25 -8.88 -15.33 4.48
CA ALA A 25 -7.85 -14.48 3.89
C ALA A 25 -6.48 -14.99 4.36
N VAL A 26 -5.44 -14.85 3.55
CA VAL A 26 -4.04 -15.02 4.03
C VAL A 26 -3.37 -13.69 4.37
N PRO A 27 -2.43 -13.66 5.33
CA PRO A 27 -1.60 -12.48 5.57
C PRO A 27 -0.79 -12.12 4.32
N LEU A 28 -0.54 -10.82 4.11
CA LEU A 28 0.37 -10.38 3.06
C LEU A 28 1.80 -10.89 3.34
N HIS A 29 2.43 -11.44 2.31
CA HIS A 29 3.84 -11.82 2.28
C HIS A 29 4.77 -10.61 2.44
N ASP A 30 6.03 -10.86 2.79
CA ASP A 30 7.13 -9.89 2.85
C ASP A 30 6.97 -8.76 3.91
N LEU A 31 6.03 -8.90 4.86
CA LEU A 31 5.80 -7.91 5.92
C LEU A 31 6.43 -8.25 7.27
N GLY A 32 7.20 -9.34 7.37
CA GLY A 32 7.87 -9.73 8.62
C GLY A 32 8.52 -11.11 8.58
N PRO A 33 8.81 -11.70 9.76
CA PRO A 33 9.34 -13.05 9.86
C PRO A 33 8.32 -14.09 9.37
N GLU A 34 8.66 -14.78 8.30
CA GLU A 34 7.82 -15.80 7.68
C GLU A 34 8.61 -17.03 7.23
N VAL A 35 7.88 -18.14 7.07
CA VAL A 35 8.42 -19.42 6.60
C VAL A 35 7.45 -19.98 5.56
N GLN A 36 7.96 -20.21 4.35
CA GLN A 36 7.25 -20.91 3.30
C GLN A 36 7.47 -22.42 3.45
N LEU A 37 6.39 -23.18 3.60
CA LEU A 37 6.38 -24.64 3.67
C LEU A 37 5.46 -25.14 2.57
N ASP A 38 5.95 -25.29 1.35
CA ASP A 38 5.15 -25.78 0.23
C ASP A 38 4.76 -27.27 0.39
N ALA A 39 3.88 -27.73 -0.49
CA ALA A 39 3.42 -29.12 -0.53
C ALA A 39 4.53 -30.16 -0.83
N GLU A 40 5.71 -29.74 -1.31
CA GLU A 40 6.87 -30.62 -1.52
C GLU A 40 7.67 -30.81 -0.22
N VAL A 41 7.68 -29.79 0.64
CA VAL A 41 8.34 -29.81 1.96
C VAL A 41 7.49 -30.51 3.00
N ILE A 42 6.19 -30.22 3.05
CA ILE A 42 5.25 -30.81 4.01
C ILE A 42 3.87 -31.00 3.39
N ASP A 43 3.24 -32.15 3.62
CA ASP A 43 1.88 -32.36 3.19
C ASP A 43 0.87 -31.58 4.05
N LEU A 44 -0.34 -31.39 3.54
CA LEU A 44 -1.38 -30.65 4.26
C LEU A 44 -1.63 -31.22 5.69
N PRO A 45 -1.79 -32.55 5.88
CA PRO A 45 -1.92 -33.10 7.23
C PRO A 45 -0.76 -32.75 8.15
N GLY A 46 0.48 -32.79 7.65
CA GLY A 46 1.68 -32.40 8.40
C GLY A 46 1.67 -30.93 8.79
N PHE A 47 1.29 -30.04 7.86
CA PHE A 47 1.18 -28.60 8.13
C PHE A 47 0.13 -28.29 9.19
N LEU A 48 -1.05 -28.90 9.12
CA LEU A 48 -2.11 -28.73 10.11
C LEU A 48 -1.72 -29.29 11.48
N ALA A 49 -1.04 -30.44 11.51
CA ALA A 49 -0.50 -31.01 12.74
C ALA A 49 0.59 -30.12 13.36
N LEU A 50 1.37 -29.41 12.54
CA LEU A 50 2.33 -28.42 13.01
C LEU A 50 1.62 -27.21 13.64
N ALA A 51 0.61 -26.66 12.95
CA ALA A 51 -0.21 -25.56 13.46
C ALA A 51 -0.81 -25.88 14.85
N GLN A 52 -1.39 -27.06 14.99
CA GLN A 52 -1.93 -27.55 16.25
C GLN A 52 -0.86 -27.68 17.32
N ARG A 53 0.30 -28.29 17.00
CA ARG A 53 1.40 -28.50 17.94
C ARG A 53 1.98 -27.19 18.46
N MET A 54 2.00 -26.17 17.61
CA MET A 54 2.46 -24.82 17.97
C MET A 54 1.38 -23.99 18.67
N GLY A 55 0.17 -24.53 18.87
CA GLY A 55 -0.92 -23.87 19.56
C GLY A 55 -1.52 -22.70 18.78
N ALA A 56 -1.50 -22.77 17.45
CA ALA A 56 -2.06 -21.72 16.61
C ALA A 56 -3.58 -21.59 16.84
N PRO A 57 -4.09 -20.39 17.19
CA PRO A 57 -5.51 -20.19 17.48
C PRO A 57 -6.37 -20.04 16.21
N ALA A 58 -5.74 -19.73 15.08
CA ALA A 58 -6.40 -19.45 13.82
C ALA A 58 -5.64 -20.08 12.65
N LEU A 59 -6.41 -20.49 11.64
CA LEU A 59 -5.94 -20.93 10.34
C LEU A 59 -6.45 -19.91 9.31
N TYR A 60 -5.53 -19.21 8.68
CA TYR A 60 -5.79 -18.36 7.53
C TYR A 60 -5.88 -19.25 6.30
N LEU A 61 -6.91 -19.06 5.49
CA LEU A 61 -7.17 -19.89 4.32
C LEU A 61 -7.74 -19.04 3.20
N GLU A 62 -7.10 -19.13 2.05
CA GLU A 62 -7.51 -18.49 0.80
C GLU A 62 -7.51 -19.53 -0.31
N VAL A 63 -8.45 -19.41 -1.23
CA VAL A 63 -8.61 -20.33 -2.35
C VAL A 63 -8.87 -19.55 -3.62
N ASP A 64 -8.20 -19.95 -4.69
CA ASP A 64 -8.26 -19.25 -5.95
C ASP A 64 -9.13 -20.01 -6.94
N PRO A 65 -10.29 -19.47 -7.33
CA PRO A 65 -11.09 -20.02 -8.40
C PRO A 65 -10.46 -19.66 -9.75
N PHE A 66 -10.49 -20.62 -10.67
CA PHE A 66 -9.94 -20.44 -12.00
C PHE A 66 -10.89 -19.60 -12.84
N ASP A 67 -10.54 -18.33 -13.02
CA ASP A 67 -11.26 -17.42 -13.91
C ASP A 67 -10.29 -16.88 -14.97
N PRO A 68 -10.08 -17.61 -16.07
CA PRO A 68 -9.14 -17.20 -17.10
C PRO A 68 -9.64 -15.93 -17.78
N ASP A 69 -8.81 -14.89 -17.74
CA ASP A 69 -9.00 -13.69 -18.53
C ASP A 69 -8.68 -14.02 -20.01
N PRO A 70 -9.65 -13.87 -20.93
CA PRO A 70 -9.45 -14.19 -22.35
C PRO A 70 -8.38 -13.33 -23.02
N ASP A 71 -8.02 -12.18 -22.43
CA ASP A 71 -7.04 -11.27 -23.00
C ASP A 71 -5.59 -11.62 -22.62
N LEU A 72 -5.39 -12.54 -21.66
CA LEU A 72 -4.05 -12.91 -21.17
C LEU A 72 -3.39 -14.05 -21.98
N VAL A 73 -4.18 -14.89 -22.63
CA VAL A 73 -3.71 -16.03 -23.43
C VAL A 73 -4.47 -16.05 -24.74
N ALA A 74 -3.77 -15.90 -25.87
CA ALA A 74 -4.35 -16.01 -27.20
C ALA A 74 -4.75 -17.47 -27.49
N ASP A 75 -6.04 -17.70 -27.77
CA ASP A 75 -6.65 -19.02 -28.03
C ASP A 75 -6.42 -20.07 -26.92
N PRO A 76 -7.00 -19.85 -25.72
CA PRO A 76 -6.80 -20.76 -24.59
C PRO A 76 -7.41 -22.15 -24.87
N PRO A 77 -6.71 -23.24 -24.52
CA PRO A 77 -7.20 -24.59 -24.79
C PRO A 77 -8.59 -24.85 -24.19
N ARG A 78 -9.49 -25.43 -24.99
CA ARG A 78 -10.89 -25.68 -24.59
C ARG A 78 -11.02 -26.55 -23.33
N HIS A 79 -10.10 -27.48 -23.10
CA HIS A 79 -10.11 -28.34 -21.91
C HIS A 79 -9.74 -27.58 -20.64
N LEU A 80 -8.97 -26.51 -20.72
CA LEU A 80 -8.69 -25.62 -19.59
C LEU A 80 -9.87 -24.68 -19.35
N LEU A 81 -10.45 -24.08 -20.40
CA LEU A 81 -11.66 -23.25 -20.27
C LEU A 81 -12.84 -24.00 -19.63
N ALA A 82 -12.96 -25.31 -19.88
CA ALA A 82 -13.98 -26.16 -19.25
C ALA A 82 -13.84 -26.25 -17.71
N ARG A 83 -12.71 -25.82 -17.15
CA ARG A 83 -12.43 -25.78 -15.70
C ARG A 83 -12.75 -24.43 -15.05
N ARG A 84 -13.34 -23.48 -15.78
CA ARG A 84 -13.73 -22.17 -15.22
C ARG A 84 -14.56 -22.34 -13.95
N GLY A 85 -14.18 -21.60 -12.91
CA GLY A 85 -14.78 -21.65 -11.57
C GLY A 85 -14.32 -22.82 -10.69
N GLN A 86 -13.49 -23.75 -11.19
CA GLN A 86 -12.86 -24.77 -10.35
C GLN A 86 -11.70 -24.14 -9.56
N LEU A 87 -11.48 -24.59 -8.33
CA LEU A 87 -10.35 -24.12 -7.52
C LEU A 87 -9.03 -24.65 -8.10
N HIS A 88 -8.07 -23.76 -8.34
CA HIS A 88 -6.73 -24.11 -8.81
C HIS A 88 -5.65 -23.90 -7.75
N GLY A 89 -5.82 -22.90 -6.88
CA GLY A 89 -4.89 -22.58 -5.81
C GLY A 89 -5.55 -22.70 -4.44
N ILE A 90 -4.76 -23.13 -3.46
CA ILE A 90 -5.08 -22.98 -2.05
C ILE A 90 -3.84 -22.49 -1.33
N GLU A 91 -4.02 -21.44 -0.55
CA GLU A 91 -3.00 -20.90 0.34
C GLU A 91 -3.53 -20.95 1.76
N MET A 92 -2.66 -21.34 2.69
CA MET A 92 -2.96 -21.39 4.11
C MET A 92 -1.83 -20.80 4.91
N ALA A 93 -2.19 -20.16 6.02
CA ALA A 93 -1.21 -19.71 6.98
C ALA A 93 -1.64 -19.92 8.42
N PHE A 94 -0.67 -19.99 9.32
CA PHE A 94 -0.92 -19.83 10.74
C PHE A 94 0.20 -19.01 11.38
N VAL A 95 -0.12 -18.35 12.50
CA VAL A 95 0.85 -17.56 13.25
C VAL A 95 1.20 -18.30 14.53
N ALA A 96 2.50 -18.50 14.74
CA ALA A 96 3.01 -19.06 15.98
C ALA A 96 4.38 -18.46 16.32
N GLY A 97 4.56 -18.07 17.59
CA GLY A 97 5.83 -17.50 18.05
C GLY A 97 6.23 -16.18 17.36
N GLY A 98 5.28 -15.44 16.79
CA GLY A 98 5.55 -14.21 16.04
C GLY A 98 6.03 -14.45 14.60
N VAL A 99 5.97 -15.68 14.09
CA VAL A 99 6.32 -16.05 12.72
C VAL A 99 5.08 -16.54 11.99
N VAL A 100 4.91 -16.09 10.75
CA VAL A 100 3.85 -16.59 9.85
C VAL A 100 4.37 -17.81 9.11
N HIS A 101 3.63 -18.91 9.16
CA HIS A 101 3.96 -20.13 8.43
C HIS A 101 2.96 -20.28 7.30
N PHE A 102 3.44 -20.23 6.07
CA PHE A 102 2.65 -20.35 4.87
C PHE A 102 2.74 -21.75 4.30
N TRP A 103 1.66 -22.19 3.67
CA TRP A 103 1.58 -23.42 2.90
C TRP A 103 0.72 -23.16 1.68
N GLU A 104 1.21 -23.55 0.52
CA GLU A 104 0.52 -23.38 -0.74
C GLU A 104 0.48 -24.68 -1.53
N HIS A 105 -0.58 -24.84 -2.31
CA HIS A 105 -0.69 -25.92 -3.27
C HIS A 105 -1.49 -25.47 -4.49
N THR A 106 -0.94 -25.79 -5.66
CA THR A 106 -1.56 -25.51 -6.96
C THR A 106 -1.88 -26.82 -7.67
N ALA A 107 -3.07 -26.90 -8.26
CA ALA A 107 -3.52 -28.08 -8.99
C ALA A 107 -2.62 -28.33 -10.20
N SER A 108 -2.21 -29.58 -10.43
CA SER A 108 -1.26 -29.93 -11.50
C SER A 108 -1.71 -29.50 -12.90
N TRP A 109 -3.02 -29.53 -13.17
CA TRP A 109 -3.59 -29.12 -14.45
C TRP A 109 -3.43 -27.61 -14.70
N TYR A 110 -3.28 -26.81 -13.65
CA TYR A 110 -3.07 -25.36 -13.77
C TYR A 110 -1.64 -25.02 -14.22
N ALA A 111 -0.68 -25.93 -14.06
CA ALA A 111 0.68 -25.74 -14.57
C ALA A 111 0.71 -25.54 -16.10
N GLU A 112 -0.22 -26.15 -16.84
CA GLU A 112 -0.38 -25.90 -18.29
C GLU A 112 -0.82 -24.45 -18.54
N TRP A 113 -1.71 -23.91 -17.72
CA TRP A 113 -2.15 -22.52 -17.81
C TRP A 113 -1.02 -21.54 -17.44
N GLU A 114 -0.26 -21.83 -16.39
CA GLU A 114 0.92 -21.04 -16.01
C GLU A 114 1.99 -21.03 -17.10
N TYR A 115 2.20 -22.18 -17.76
CA TYR A 115 3.07 -22.26 -18.92
C TYR A 115 2.57 -21.38 -20.07
N LEU A 116 1.27 -21.39 -20.36
CA LEU A 116 0.68 -20.52 -21.38
C LEU A 116 0.78 -19.03 -21.02
N LEU A 117 0.58 -18.67 -19.76
CA LEU A 117 0.79 -17.31 -19.27
C LEU A 117 2.27 -16.91 -19.38
N ALA A 118 3.20 -17.79 -19.00
CA ALA A 118 4.62 -17.55 -19.11
C ALA A 118 5.06 -17.45 -20.57
N ALA A 119 4.53 -18.29 -21.46
CA ALA A 119 4.79 -18.27 -22.89
C ALA A 119 4.19 -17.02 -23.56
N SER A 120 2.99 -16.61 -23.16
CA SER A 120 2.35 -15.36 -23.60
C SER A 120 3.17 -14.15 -23.14
N ARG A 121 3.61 -14.14 -21.88
CA ARG A 121 4.52 -13.12 -21.34
C ARG A 121 5.88 -13.13 -22.01
N ALA A 122 6.42 -14.30 -22.34
CA ALA A 122 7.71 -14.46 -23.01
C ALA A 122 7.63 -14.06 -24.49
N ALA A 123 6.54 -14.41 -25.19
CA ALA A 123 6.25 -13.94 -26.55
C ALA A 123 6.05 -12.42 -26.56
N SER A 124 5.42 -11.86 -25.53
CA SER A 124 5.32 -10.42 -25.31
C SER A 124 6.66 -9.75 -24.97
N ARG A 125 7.64 -10.51 -24.46
CA ARG A 125 9.00 -10.03 -24.12
C ARG A 125 10.04 -10.30 -25.20
N GLY A 126 9.75 -11.17 -26.18
CA GLY A 126 10.72 -11.67 -27.18
C GLY A 126 10.36 -11.39 -28.64
N GLY A 127 9.30 -10.61 -28.91
CA GLY A 127 8.93 -10.19 -30.26
C GLY A 127 9.77 -9.00 -30.73
N ASP A 128 11.01 -9.25 -31.15
CA ASP A 128 11.77 -8.33 -31.99
C ASP A 128 11.80 -8.90 -33.43
N ILE A 129 11.40 -8.05 -34.39
CA ILE A 129 11.57 -8.13 -35.86
C ILE A 129 10.56 -9.02 -36.62
N ASP A 130 9.37 -8.47 -36.89
CA ASP A 130 8.82 -8.37 -38.27
C ASP A 130 7.52 -7.52 -38.31
N ASP A 131 7.66 -6.33 -38.89
CA ASP A 131 6.74 -5.66 -39.83
C ASP A 131 5.22 -5.58 -39.52
N ASP A 132 4.83 -4.95 -38.40
CA ASP A 132 3.46 -4.43 -38.20
C ASP A 132 3.52 -3.03 -37.54
N ASP A 133 3.53 -1.98 -38.37
CA ASP A 133 3.80 -0.56 -38.06
C ASP A 133 2.71 0.14 -37.20
N ASP A 134 1.75 -0.60 -36.64
CA ASP A 134 0.53 -0.04 -36.02
C ASP A 134 0.14 -0.62 -34.63
N ARG A 135 1.02 -1.34 -33.92
CA ARG A 135 0.74 -1.81 -32.53
C ARG A 135 1.51 -1.02 -31.46
N PRO A 136 0.83 -0.58 -30.37
CA PRO A 136 1.40 0.38 -29.42
C PRO A 136 2.48 -0.25 -28.53
N ARG A 137 3.75 0.11 -28.81
CA ARG A 137 4.97 -0.19 -28.05
C ARG A 137 4.73 -0.11 -26.53
N TRP A 138 5.08 -1.18 -25.80
CA TRP A 138 5.14 -1.13 -24.34
C TRP A 138 6.25 -0.17 -23.94
N LEU A 139 5.89 0.83 -23.11
CA LEU A 139 6.83 1.83 -22.63
C LEU A 139 7.82 1.16 -21.67
N SER A 140 9.11 1.45 -21.83
CA SER A 140 10.08 1.13 -20.79
C SER A 140 9.76 1.88 -19.49
N GLU A 141 10.36 1.48 -18.38
CA GLU A 141 10.21 2.21 -17.12
C GLU A 141 10.66 3.67 -17.28
N SER A 142 11.83 3.91 -17.88
CA SER A 142 12.33 5.26 -18.12
C SER A 142 11.43 6.08 -19.05
N GLU A 143 10.90 5.47 -20.12
CA GLU A 143 9.95 6.15 -21.03
C GLU A 143 8.63 6.47 -20.32
N SER A 144 8.16 5.58 -19.45
CA SER A 144 6.97 5.80 -18.63
C SER A 144 7.19 6.93 -17.62
N GLU A 145 8.36 7.02 -17.01
CA GLU A 145 8.70 8.11 -16.09
C GLU A 145 8.84 9.45 -16.83
N GLU A 146 9.49 9.47 -18.00
CA GLU A 146 9.59 10.66 -18.84
C GLU A 146 8.21 11.17 -19.29
N LEU A 147 7.31 10.27 -19.69
CA LEU A 147 5.94 10.61 -20.08
C LEU A 147 5.06 10.99 -18.87
N ALA A 148 5.34 10.46 -17.69
CA ALA A 148 4.65 10.84 -16.45
C ALA A 148 5.07 12.23 -15.95
N GLU A 149 6.27 12.69 -16.29
CA GLU A 149 6.89 13.89 -15.73
C GLU A 149 6.01 15.15 -15.82
N PRO A 150 5.37 15.50 -16.96
CA PRO A 150 4.52 16.68 -17.03
C PRO A 150 3.34 16.62 -16.08
N ALA A 151 2.73 15.44 -15.94
CA ALA A 151 1.59 15.23 -15.05
C ALA A 151 2.01 15.27 -13.57
N VAL A 152 3.18 14.72 -13.25
CA VAL A 152 3.81 14.83 -11.93
C VAL A 152 4.04 16.30 -11.57
N GLN A 153 4.63 17.09 -12.46
CA GLN A 153 4.86 18.52 -12.22
C GLN A 153 3.57 19.31 -12.09
N ALA A 154 2.54 18.99 -12.88
CA ALA A 154 1.23 19.60 -12.77
C ALA A 154 0.59 19.35 -11.39
N LEU A 155 0.62 18.11 -10.90
CA LEU A 155 0.14 17.77 -9.56
C LEU A 155 0.92 18.49 -8.46
N LEU A 156 2.26 18.50 -8.53
CA LEU A 156 3.11 19.22 -7.58
C LEU A 156 2.87 20.75 -7.61
N ALA A 157 2.41 21.29 -8.74
CA ALA A 157 2.05 22.70 -8.86
C ALA A 157 0.72 23.05 -8.16
N MET A 158 -0.18 22.08 -7.97
CA MET A 158 -1.52 22.31 -7.39
C MET A 158 -1.45 22.55 -5.87
N PRO A 159 -1.92 23.71 -5.36
CA PRO A 159 -1.94 23.98 -3.92
C PRO A 159 -2.72 22.94 -3.12
N GLU A 160 -3.81 22.43 -3.67
CA GLU A 160 -4.68 21.42 -3.06
C GLU A 160 -3.93 20.10 -2.87
N PHE A 161 -3.14 19.67 -3.85
CA PHE A 161 -2.32 18.47 -3.75
C PHE A 161 -1.23 18.59 -2.67
N ARG A 162 -0.61 19.76 -2.53
CA ARG A 162 0.40 20.02 -1.48
C ARG A 162 -0.21 19.99 -0.08
N ALA A 163 -1.43 20.51 0.04
CA ALA A 163 -2.18 20.57 1.29
C ALA A 163 -2.75 19.22 1.73
N GLU A 164 -2.81 18.23 0.84
CA GLU A 164 -3.19 16.87 1.19
C GLU A 164 -2.14 16.19 2.09
N LYS A 165 -2.63 15.34 3.00
CA LYS A 165 -1.77 14.60 3.93
C LYS A 165 -1.06 13.45 3.21
N PRO A 166 0.20 13.16 3.58
CA PRO A 166 0.93 11.99 3.08
C PRO A 166 0.10 10.69 3.19
N GLY A 167 0.26 9.81 2.21
CA GLY A 167 -0.49 8.56 2.08
C GLY A 167 -1.81 8.71 1.31
N GLY A 168 -2.89 8.10 1.84
CA GLY A 168 -4.13 7.90 1.08
C GLY A 168 -4.91 9.17 0.68
N GLY A 169 -4.58 10.34 1.22
CA GLY A 169 -5.15 11.63 0.81
C GLY A 169 -4.59 12.07 -0.55
N ARG A 170 -3.26 12.20 -0.64
CA ARG A 170 -2.54 12.54 -1.87
C ARG A 170 -2.81 11.56 -3.00
N TYR A 171 -2.82 10.26 -2.69
CA TYR A 171 -3.08 9.23 -3.70
C TYR A 171 -4.47 9.38 -4.36
N ARG A 172 -5.52 9.58 -3.56
CA ARG A 172 -6.88 9.80 -4.08
C ARG A 172 -6.99 11.11 -4.83
N PHE A 173 -6.35 12.18 -4.35
CA PHE A 173 -6.33 13.46 -5.04
C PHE A 173 -5.66 13.34 -6.41
N ALA A 174 -4.49 12.72 -6.49
CA ALA A 174 -3.76 12.52 -7.73
C ALA A 174 -4.59 11.74 -8.75
N GLN A 175 -5.23 10.63 -8.36
CA GLN A 175 -6.10 9.87 -9.26
C GLN A 175 -7.26 10.69 -9.85
N GLN A 176 -7.81 11.63 -9.09
CA GLN A 176 -8.96 12.43 -9.51
C GLN A 176 -8.59 13.67 -10.34
N ASN A 177 -7.34 14.11 -10.25
CA ASN A 177 -6.89 15.38 -10.83
C ASN A 177 -5.78 15.21 -11.88
N LEU A 178 -5.47 13.97 -12.28
CA LEU A 178 -4.64 13.73 -13.45
C LEU A 178 -5.35 14.23 -14.72
N PRO A 179 -4.59 14.77 -15.70
CA PRO A 179 -5.15 15.16 -16.99
C PRO A 179 -5.86 13.99 -17.67
N ALA A 180 -7.04 14.23 -18.24
CA ALA A 180 -7.84 13.17 -18.88
C ALA A 180 -7.20 12.59 -20.16
N ASP A 181 -6.21 13.27 -20.71
CA ASP A 181 -5.44 12.91 -21.89
C ASP A 181 -4.17 12.11 -21.57
N ILE A 182 -3.89 11.84 -20.29
CA ILE A 182 -2.77 10.97 -19.93
C ILE A 182 -3.03 9.53 -20.36
N ASP A 183 -2.00 8.89 -20.91
CA ASP A 183 -2.05 7.47 -21.25
C ASP A 183 -2.30 6.65 -19.98
N GLU A 184 -3.30 5.78 -20.01
CA GLU A 184 -3.65 4.87 -18.90
C GLU A 184 -2.45 4.04 -18.43
N ARG A 185 -1.54 3.70 -19.35
CA ARG A 185 -0.28 2.98 -19.08
C ARG A 185 0.67 3.77 -18.19
N VAL A 186 0.57 5.11 -18.20
CA VAL A 186 1.44 6.03 -17.48
C VAL A 186 0.78 6.57 -16.21
N THR A 187 -0.55 6.53 -16.12
CA THR A 187 -1.34 7.00 -14.96
C THR A 187 -0.81 6.48 -13.63
N ARG A 188 -0.57 5.16 -13.51
CA ARG A 188 -0.09 4.56 -12.26
C ARG A 188 1.31 5.07 -11.88
N THR A 189 2.19 5.21 -12.86
CA THR A 189 3.54 5.75 -12.68
C THR A 189 3.49 7.22 -12.26
N ALA A 190 2.65 8.02 -12.90
CA ALA A 190 2.46 9.43 -12.56
C ALA A 190 1.94 9.64 -11.14
N VAL A 191 0.91 8.88 -10.72
CA VAL A 191 0.41 8.96 -9.33
C VAL A 191 1.49 8.59 -8.31
N ARG A 192 2.20 7.48 -8.55
CA ARG A 192 3.27 7.00 -7.65
C ARG A 192 4.36 8.07 -7.52
N LEU A 193 4.93 8.51 -8.63
CA LEU A 193 6.01 9.50 -8.65
C LEU A 193 5.60 10.84 -8.04
N ALA A 194 4.37 11.29 -8.30
CA ALA A 194 3.86 12.53 -7.71
C ALA A 194 3.74 12.43 -6.19
N CYS A 195 3.25 11.30 -5.66
CA CYS A 195 3.16 11.08 -4.22
C CYS A 195 4.56 10.97 -3.58
N ASP A 196 5.46 10.17 -4.16
CA ASP A 196 6.82 9.98 -3.65
C ASP A 196 7.59 11.31 -3.59
N ARG A 197 7.52 12.12 -4.66
CA ARG A 197 8.16 13.44 -4.70
C ARG A 197 7.49 14.44 -3.76
N ALA A 198 6.17 14.40 -3.62
CA ALA A 198 5.45 15.26 -2.66
C ALA A 198 5.87 14.96 -1.21
N ASP A 199 6.02 13.68 -0.87
CA ASP A 199 6.45 13.25 0.45
C ASP A 199 7.91 13.65 0.70
N GLU A 200 8.78 13.50 -0.30
CA GLU A 200 10.17 13.97 -0.22
C GLU A 200 10.27 15.49 -0.06
N LEU A 201 9.55 16.27 -0.86
CA LEU A 201 9.51 17.73 -0.72
C LEU A 201 8.95 18.15 0.64
N THR A 202 7.95 17.45 1.15
CA THR A 202 7.44 17.69 2.51
C THR A 202 8.53 17.44 3.54
N ARG A 203 9.26 16.31 3.47
CA ARG A 203 10.38 16.04 4.37
C ARG A 203 11.45 17.13 4.32
N GLN A 204 11.83 17.56 3.13
CA GLN A 204 12.83 18.62 2.94
C GLN A 204 12.39 19.95 3.56
N ARG A 205 11.11 20.33 3.41
CA ARG A 205 10.59 21.59 3.97
C ARG A 205 10.52 21.60 5.50
N TYR A 206 10.34 20.44 6.10
CA TYR A 206 10.27 20.29 7.55
C TYR A 206 11.58 19.77 8.17
N ALA A 207 12.66 19.60 7.39
CA ALA A 207 13.91 19.02 7.88
C ALA A 207 14.53 19.85 9.01
N ASP A 208 14.50 21.19 8.87
CA ASP A 208 15.14 22.13 9.80
C ASP A 208 14.12 22.80 10.74
N ILE A 209 12.90 22.26 10.84
CA ILE A 209 11.84 22.90 11.66
C ILE A 209 12.24 23.03 13.14
N ASP A 210 13.08 22.11 13.64
CA ASP A 210 13.54 22.09 15.02
C ASP A 210 14.25 23.40 15.42
N ASP A 211 15.01 23.99 14.49
CA ASP A 211 15.74 25.25 14.68
C ASP A 211 14.80 26.48 14.63
N HIS A 212 13.63 26.32 14.03
CA HIS A 212 12.66 27.40 13.83
C HIS A 212 11.53 27.41 14.86
N TYR A 213 11.36 26.36 15.67
CA TYR A 213 10.21 26.23 16.56
C TYR A 213 10.01 27.40 17.52
N GLU A 214 11.07 27.96 18.10
CA GLU A 214 10.92 29.09 19.04
C GLU A 214 10.39 30.34 18.34
N GLN A 215 10.92 30.64 17.15
CA GLN A 215 10.45 31.74 16.32
C GLN A 215 9.01 31.50 15.85
N LEU A 216 8.70 30.29 15.38
CA LEU A 216 7.36 29.91 14.92
C LEU A 216 6.34 29.96 16.06
N ALA A 217 6.70 29.51 17.27
CA ALA A 217 5.85 29.55 18.44
C ALA A 217 5.54 31.00 18.87
N ALA A 218 6.54 31.88 18.87
CA ALA A 218 6.35 33.30 19.13
C ALA A 218 5.44 33.94 18.08
N GLY A 219 5.66 33.65 16.79
CA GLY A 219 4.81 34.12 15.70
C GLY A 219 3.36 33.63 15.82
N LEU A 220 3.16 32.35 16.12
CA LEU A 220 1.83 31.76 16.30
C LEU A 220 1.04 32.42 17.44
N LEU A 221 1.69 32.85 18.52
CA LEU A 221 1.01 33.58 19.60
C LEU A 221 0.53 34.97 19.20
N THR A 222 1.14 35.57 18.18
CA THR A 222 0.69 36.84 17.61
C THR A 222 -0.42 36.67 16.56
N ASP A 223 -0.72 35.45 16.13
CA ASP A 223 -1.74 35.15 15.13
C ASP A 223 -3.17 35.40 15.68
N PRO A 224 -3.96 36.32 15.07
CA PRO A 224 -5.32 36.61 15.52
C PRO A 224 -6.29 35.42 15.44
N ALA A 225 -6.07 34.48 14.51
CA ALA A 225 -6.86 33.25 14.43
C ALA A 225 -6.54 32.31 15.60
N TYR A 226 -5.27 32.26 16.02
CA TYR A 226 -4.85 31.43 17.16
C TYR A 226 -5.38 32.00 18.48
N GLN A 227 -5.34 33.31 18.65
CA GLN A 227 -5.87 34.00 19.84
C GLN A 227 -7.39 33.85 19.98
N ARG A 228 -8.14 33.90 18.87
CA ARG A 228 -9.60 33.72 18.86
C ARG A 228 -10.03 32.26 19.05
N ALA A 229 -9.14 31.29 18.87
CA ALA A 229 -9.46 29.88 19.03
C ALA A 229 -9.73 29.55 20.50
N GLY A 230 -11.01 29.25 20.80
CA GLY A 230 -11.50 28.99 22.16
C GLY A 230 -11.23 27.59 22.70
N SER A 231 -10.73 26.65 21.88
CA SER A 231 -10.44 25.28 22.29
C SER A 231 -9.05 24.82 21.87
N ALA A 232 -8.50 23.82 22.58
CA ALA A 232 -7.22 23.22 22.23
C ALA A 232 -7.21 22.62 20.82
N ALA A 233 -8.30 21.95 20.42
CA ALA A 233 -8.44 21.39 19.08
C ALA A 233 -8.43 22.48 17.99
N ALA A 234 -9.16 23.58 18.19
CA ALA A 234 -9.18 24.70 17.26
C ALA A 234 -7.79 25.37 17.15
N ARG A 235 -7.06 25.50 18.26
CA ARG A 235 -5.68 26.00 18.28
C ARG A 235 -4.71 25.11 17.50
N LYS A 236 -4.83 23.79 17.62
CA LYS A 236 -4.05 22.84 16.83
C LYS A 236 -4.34 22.95 15.33
N GLN A 237 -5.60 23.14 14.94
CA GLN A 237 -5.97 23.38 13.53
C GLN A 237 -5.42 24.72 12.99
N VAL A 238 -5.33 25.75 13.84
CA VAL A 238 -4.67 27.01 13.44
C VAL A 238 -3.16 26.79 13.31
N ALA A 239 -2.52 26.09 14.25
CA ALA A 239 -1.10 25.75 14.17
C ALA A 239 -0.77 24.93 12.90
N GLU A 240 -1.63 23.98 12.52
CA GLU A 240 -1.51 23.20 11.29
C GLU A 240 -1.53 24.11 10.05
N ARG A 241 -2.49 25.04 9.96
CA ARG A 241 -2.58 26.01 8.86
C ARG A 241 -1.41 26.99 8.83
N TYR A 242 -0.93 27.40 9.99
CA TYR A 242 0.23 28.27 10.13
C TYR A 242 1.49 27.59 9.59
N LEU A 243 1.75 26.33 9.99
CA LEU A 243 2.86 25.53 9.46
C LEU A 243 2.72 25.27 7.96
N THR A 244 1.51 24.95 7.50
CA THR A 244 1.25 24.75 6.07
C THR A 244 1.62 25.99 5.27
N THR A 245 1.31 27.18 5.77
CA THR A 245 1.66 28.45 5.12
C THR A 245 3.16 28.71 5.16
N TRP A 246 3.82 28.40 6.28
CA TRP A 246 5.27 28.52 6.43
C TRP A 246 6.04 27.58 5.47
N ALA A 247 5.52 26.38 5.24
CA ALA A 247 6.10 25.37 4.37
C ALA A 247 5.52 25.43 2.93
N ASP A 248 5.23 26.62 2.39
CA ASP A 248 4.81 26.82 0.99
C ASP A 248 3.59 25.96 0.54
N GLY A 249 2.66 25.69 1.47
CA GLY A 249 1.45 24.92 1.22
C GLY A 249 1.57 23.42 1.55
N TRP A 250 2.74 22.94 1.97
CA TRP A 250 2.94 21.53 2.31
C TRP A 250 2.39 21.19 3.69
N ALA A 251 1.48 20.21 3.74
CA ALA A 251 0.86 19.76 4.98
C ALA A 251 1.91 19.29 6.01
N PRO A 252 1.87 19.77 7.27
CA PRO A 252 2.84 19.41 8.28
C PRO A 252 2.69 17.96 8.75
N PRO A 253 3.79 17.28 9.08
CA PRO A 253 3.74 16.06 9.87
C PRO A 253 3.02 16.31 11.21
N THR A 254 2.30 15.29 11.71
CA THR A 254 1.57 15.39 12.99
C THR A 254 2.48 15.84 14.14
N VAL A 255 3.69 15.30 14.21
CA VAL A 255 4.68 15.63 15.25
C VAL A 255 5.02 17.12 15.24
N ALA A 256 5.24 17.70 14.06
CA ALA A 256 5.58 19.12 13.92
C ALA A 256 4.46 20.04 14.43
N ARG A 257 3.21 19.71 14.12
CA ARG A 257 2.03 20.44 14.61
C ARG A 257 1.93 20.38 16.14
N GLU A 258 2.09 19.19 16.71
CA GLU A 258 1.97 18.98 18.15
C GLU A 258 3.08 19.70 18.93
N GLU A 259 4.33 19.65 18.43
CA GLU A 259 5.46 20.31 19.09
C GLU A 259 5.34 21.84 19.03
N LEU A 260 4.96 22.40 17.88
CA LEU A 260 4.70 23.84 17.75
C LEU A 260 3.62 24.31 18.74
N TYR A 261 2.50 23.58 18.80
CA TYR A 261 1.43 23.87 19.75
C TYR A 261 1.92 23.82 21.20
N ALA A 262 2.67 22.78 21.57
CA ALA A 262 3.21 22.61 22.91
C ALA A 262 4.18 23.74 23.30
N ARG A 263 5.05 24.18 22.38
CA ARG A 263 5.98 25.29 22.61
C ARG A 263 5.27 26.63 22.72
N ALA A 264 4.27 26.90 21.88
CA ALA A 264 3.46 28.10 22.00
C ALA A 264 2.73 28.17 23.36
N GLN A 265 2.19 27.05 23.86
CA GLN A 265 1.59 27.00 25.20
C GLN A 265 2.61 27.25 26.32
N ARG A 266 3.80 26.65 26.23
CA ARG A 266 4.89 26.91 27.19
C ARG A 266 5.28 28.38 27.22
N LEU A 267 5.46 29.00 26.05
CA LEU A 267 5.85 30.41 25.93
C LEU A 267 4.75 31.35 26.49
N ALA A 268 3.49 31.09 26.18
CA ALA A 268 2.36 31.85 26.72
C ALA A 268 2.28 31.77 28.26
N LYS A 269 2.53 30.58 28.82
CA LYS A 269 2.54 30.37 30.28
C LYS A 269 3.69 31.12 30.96
N THR A 270 4.87 31.17 30.33
CA THR A 270 6.03 31.92 30.83
C THR A 270 5.76 33.42 30.80
N ALA A 271 5.17 33.94 29.71
CA ALA A 271 4.83 35.35 29.57
C ALA A 271 3.74 35.82 30.56
N ALA A 272 2.82 34.93 30.96
CA ALA A 272 1.76 35.23 31.92
C ALA A 272 2.23 35.19 33.40
N ARG A 273 3.46 34.73 33.68
CA ARG A 273 3.98 34.63 35.03
C ARG A 273 4.60 35.99 35.43
N PRO A 274 4.06 36.70 36.44
CA PRO A 274 4.64 37.99 36.85
C PRO A 274 6.08 37.78 37.36
N PRO A 275 6.99 38.76 37.15
CA PRO A 275 8.35 38.67 37.67
C PRO A 275 8.27 38.53 39.20
N ALA A 276 9.02 37.58 39.74
CA ALA A 276 9.16 37.41 41.17
C ALA A 276 9.78 38.69 41.74
N LEU A 277 8.98 39.46 42.49
CA LEU A 277 9.47 40.58 43.28
C LEU A 277 10.39 39.99 44.37
N TYR A 278 11.70 40.19 44.21
CA TYR A 278 12.68 40.07 45.28
C TYR A 278 12.70 41.34 46.11
#